data_AF-A0A1E4J890-F1
#
_entry.id   AF-A0A1E4J890-F1
#
_cell.length_a   1.000
_cell.length_b   1.000
_cell.length_c   1.000
_cell.angle_alpha   90.00
_cell.angle_beta   90.00
_cell.angle_gamma   90.00
#
_symmetry.space_group_name_H-M   'P 1'
#
loop_
_entity.id
_entity.type
_entity.pdbx_description
1 polymer ?
#
loop_
_entity_poly.entity_id
_entity_poly.type
_entity_poly.pdbx_seq_one_letter_code
_entity_poly.pdbx_strand_id
1 'polypeptide(L)'
;MGYQFNGFLTANSEAADTALRRWDFCEAKRLDDQFDGFIVRCPNMLDLHPLDGEDAAERLLTQIDEVKAGLAALSAQFPEAFIVYIEVDCFGGVCMHQGMHLQCGEVVAAFSSGKDEVDLATLLQPLGVRLNEDQFFSPLTRGFFQRDQLQSRSASPVHAQADTSGVEVQLLRARWWQFWRR
;
A
#
# COMPACT_ATOMS: atom_id res chain seq x y z
N MET A 1 8.74 11.93 -15.07
CA MET A 1 8.92 11.28 -13.76
C MET A 1 7.97 10.11 -13.70
N GLY A 2 8.48 8.91 -13.41
CA GLY A 2 7.66 7.70 -13.30
C GLY A 2 7.27 7.38 -11.86
N TYR A 3 6.32 6.47 -11.69
CA TYR A 3 5.93 5.87 -10.41
C TYR A 3 5.71 4.39 -10.61
N GLN A 4 6.24 3.57 -9.70
CA GLN A 4 5.98 2.14 -9.67
C GLN A 4 5.43 1.74 -8.30
N PHE A 5 4.46 0.84 -8.33
CA PHE A 5 3.99 0.12 -7.16
C PHE A 5 4.12 -1.37 -7.42
N ASN A 6 4.52 -2.10 -6.39
CA ASN A 6 4.51 -3.54 -6.34
C ASN A 6 3.99 -3.94 -4.96
N GLY A 7 3.00 -4.81 -4.90
CA GLY A 7 2.45 -5.23 -3.62
C GLY A 7 1.06 -5.84 -3.72
N PHE A 8 0.39 -5.99 -2.59
CA PHE A 8 -0.96 -6.53 -2.56
C PHE A 8 -1.85 -5.81 -1.56
N LEU A 9 -3.15 -6.01 -1.72
CA LEU A 9 -4.18 -5.52 -0.82
C LEU A 9 -5.01 -6.67 -0.26
N THR A 10 -5.47 -6.51 0.98
CA THR A 10 -6.38 -7.47 1.63
C THR A 10 -7.18 -6.77 2.72
N ALA A 11 -8.42 -7.19 2.94
CA ALA A 11 -9.23 -6.71 4.07
C ALA A 11 -8.88 -7.44 5.38
N ASN A 12 -8.11 -8.53 5.29
CA ASN A 12 -7.78 -9.37 6.43
C ASN A 12 -6.48 -8.88 7.11
N SER A 13 -6.59 -8.35 8.33
CA SER A 13 -5.44 -7.87 9.12
C SER A 13 -4.43 -8.97 9.42
N GLU A 14 -4.89 -10.18 9.77
CA GLU A 14 -4.02 -11.31 10.10
C GLU A 14 -3.20 -11.76 8.89
N ALA A 15 -3.77 -11.68 7.68
CA ALA A 15 -3.06 -11.95 6.43
C ALA A 15 -1.97 -10.91 6.17
N ALA A 16 -2.26 -9.63 6.37
CA ALA A 16 -1.27 -8.56 6.26
C ALA A 16 -0.14 -8.72 7.30
N ASP A 17 -0.48 -8.98 8.56
CA ASP A 17 0.49 -9.20 9.63
C ASP A 17 1.36 -10.45 9.39
N THR A 18 0.76 -11.52 8.87
CA THR A 18 1.48 -12.75 8.52
C THR A 18 2.45 -12.51 7.36
N ALA A 19 2.05 -11.72 6.38
CA ALA A 19 2.94 -11.31 5.30
C ALA A 19 4.14 -10.51 5.81
N LEU A 20 3.94 -9.55 6.72
CA LEU A 20 5.04 -8.76 7.31
C LEU A 20 6.01 -9.60 8.14
N ARG A 21 5.52 -10.65 8.82
CA ARG A 21 6.40 -11.60 9.53
C ARG A 21 7.17 -12.49 8.56
N ARG A 22 6.61 -12.79 7.40
CA ARG A 22 7.21 -13.67 6.38
C ARG A 22 8.22 -12.94 5.51
N TRP A 23 7.89 -11.70 5.13
CA TRP A 23 8.68 -10.84 4.26
C TRP A 23 8.97 -9.55 5.01
N ASP A 24 10.05 -9.56 5.78
CA ASP A 24 10.48 -8.46 6.65
C ASP A 24 10.89 -7.20 5.89
N PHE A 25 11.10 -7.32 4.58
CA PHE A 25 11.38 -6.23 3.65
C PHE A 25 10.11 -5.56 3.09
N CYS A 26 8.91 -6.05 3.42
CA CYS A 26 7.66 -5.43 3.03
C CYS A 26 7.20 -4.37 4.05
N GLU A 27 6.43 -3.39 3.58
CA GLU A 27 5.81 -2.37 4.40
C GLU A 27 4.28 -2.46 4.29
N ALA A 28 3.54 -2.37 5.39
CA ALA A 28 2.07 -2.31 5.34
C ALA A 28 1.54 -0.98 5.87
N LYS A 29 0.40 -0.56 5.33
CA LYS A 29 -0.43 0.51 5.87
C LYS A 29 -1.88 0.08 5.94
N ARG A 30 -2.55 0.50 7.01
CA ARG A 30 -4.01 0.43 7.11
C ARG A 30 -4.63 1.52 6.24
N LEU A 31 -5.72 1.17 5.57
CA LEU A 31 -6.55 2.04 4.76
C LEU A 31 -7.93 2.12 5.43
N ASP A 32 -8.50 3.32 5.52
CA ASP A 32 -9.82 3.55 6.12
C ASP A 32 -10.76 4.40 5.24
N ASP A 33 -10.25 5.02 4.17
CA ASP A 33 -11.00 6.01 3.35
C ASP A 33 -11.63 5.36 2.10
N GLN A 34 -10.79 4.92 1.15
CA GLN A 34 -11.26 4.30 -0.10
C GLN A 34 -11.44 2.77 0.00
N PHE A 35 -10.98 2.19 1.09
CA PHE A 35 -10.96 0.76 1.36
C PHE A 35 -10.72 0.57 2.86
N ASP A 36 -11.50 -0.27 3.54
CA ASP A 36 -11.22 -0.69 4.92
C ASP A 36 -10.41 -1.98 4.89
N GLY A 37 -9.09 -1.85 5.09
CA GLY A 37 -8.18 -2.97 4.98
C GLY A 37 -6.73 -2.54 4.96
N PHE A 38 -5.89 -3.31 4.27
CA PHE A 38 -4.44 -3.15 4.29
C PHE A 38 -3.89 -3.14 2.88
N ILE A 39 -2.91 -2.27 2.67
CA ILE A 39 -2.02 -2.30 1.52
C ILE A 39 -0.64 -2.69 2.00
N VAL A 40 -0.09 -3.73 1.39
CA VAL A 40 1.28 -4.21 1.63
C VAL A 40 2.10 -3.90 0.40
N ARG A 41 3.09 -3.04 0.57
CA ARG A 41 4.08 -2.69 -0.43
C ARG A 41 5.25 -3.65 -0.34
N CYS A 42 5.63 -4.16 -1.50
CA CYS A 42 6.86 -4.90 -1.71
C CYS A 42 7.92 -3.98 -2.34
N PRO A 43 9.21 -4.30 -2.21
CA PRO A 43 10.27 -3.59 -2.91
C PRO A 43 10.04 -3.58 -4.43
N ASN A 44 10.46 -2.52 -5.09
CA ASN A 44 10.41 -2.40 -6.55
C ASN A 44 11.68 -1.74 -7.11
N MET A 45 11.88 -1.84 -8.42
CA MET A 45 13.14 -1.41 -9.05
C MET A 45 13.45 0.08 -8.87
N LEU A 46 12.44 0.93 -8.62
CA LEU A 46 12.67 2.35 -8.31
C LEU A 46 13.22 2.59 -6.90
N ASP A 47 13.28 1.57 -6.04
CA ASP A 47 13.92 1.65 -4.72
C ASP A 47 15.44 1.60 -4.79
N LEU A 48 16.00 1.12 -5.90
CA LEU A 48 17.44 1.09 -6.11
C LEU A 48 17.98 2.50 -6.34
N HIS A 49 18.99 2.85 -5.56
CA HIS A 49 19.78 4.05 -5.80
C HIS A 49 20.69 3.83 -7.03
N PRO A 50 20.97 4.84 -7.87
CA PRO A 50 21.89 4.69 -9.01
C PRO A 50 23.33 4.28 -8.67
N LEU A 51 23.68 4.29 -7.38
CA LEU A 51 25.00 3.85 -6.88
C LEU A 51 24.95 2.44 -6.30
N ASP A 52 23.77 1.84 -6.20
CA ASP A 52 23.63 0.46 -5.78
C ASP A 52 24.16 -0.44 -6.90
N GLY A 53 25.03 -1.38 -6.52
CA GLY A 53 25.63 -2.32 -7.47
C GLY A 53 24.66 -3.39 -7.96
N GLU A 54 25.12 -4.21 -8.90
CA GLU A 54 24.34 -5.31 -9.50
C GLU A 54 23.78 -6.28 -8.45
N ASP A 55 24.55 -6.62 -7.42
CA ASP A 55 24.12 -7.48 -6.30
C ASP A 55 22.85 -6.97 -5.61
N ALA A 56 22.66 -5.65 -5.53
CA ALA A 56 21.47 -5.06 -4.90
C ALA A 56 20.24 -5.25 -5.79
N ALA A 57 20.40 -5.10 -7.10
CA ALA A 57 19.34 -5.36 -8.06
C ALA A 57 18.93 -6.83 -8.08
N GLU A 58 19.89 -7.76 -8.06
CA GLU A 58 19.60 -9.19 -8.00
C GLU A 58 18.87 -9.58 -6.71
N ARG A 59 19.30 -9.05 -5.55
CA ARG A 59 18.60 -9.27 -4.28
C ARG A 59 17.16 -8.77 -4.34
N LEU A 60 16.94 -7.58 -4.90
CA LEU A 60 15.61 -7.00 -5.01
C LEU A 60 14.71 -7.83 -5.91
N LEU A 61 15.19 -8.27 -7.08
CA LEU A 61 14.45 -9.17 -7.97
C LEU A 61 14.09 -10.48 -7.25
N THR A 62 15.03 -11.05 -6.49
CA THR A 62 14.80 -12.25 -5.67
C THR A 62 13.68 -12.04 -4.65
N GLN A 63 13.66 -10.89 -3.96
CA GLN A 63 12.62 -10.55 -2.98
C GLN A 63 11.24 -10.39 -3.63
N ILE A 64 11.18 -9.78 -4.82
CA ILE A 64 9.94 -9.64 -5.60
C ILE A 64 9.39 -11.02 -5.97
N ASP A 65 10.25 -11.89 -6.48
CA ASP A 65 9.87 -13.26 -6.87
C ASP A 65 9.47 -14.10 -5.66
N GLU A 66 10.15 -13.94 -4.53
CA GLU A 66 9.82 -14.63 -3.27
C GLU A 66 8.41 -14.29 -2.79
N VAL A 67 8.02 -13.01 -2.84
CA VAL A 67 6.65 -12.61 -2.51
C VAL A 67 5.67 -13.28 -3.45
N LYS A 68 5.83 -13.09 -4.77
CA LYS A 68 4.93 -13.64 -5.80
C LYS A 68 4.73 -15.14 -5.62
N ALA A 69 5.81 -15.89 -5.44
CA ALA A 69 5.79 -17.33 -5.25
C ALA A 69 5.09 -17.75 -3.94
N GLY A 70 5.17 -16.92 -2.90
CA GLY A 70 4.58 -17.23 -1.60
C GLY A 70 3.14 -16.75 -1.39
N LEU A 71 2.57 -15.94 -2.29
CA LEU A 71 1.20 -15.41 -2.18
C LEU A 71 0.13 -16.52 -2.14
N ALA A 72 0.27 -17.57 -2.94
CA ALA A 72 -0.66 -18.71 -2.90
C ALA A 72 -0.65 -19.38 -1.51
N ALA A 73 0.52 -19.64 -0.96
CA ALA A 73 0.64 -20.22 0.39
C ALA A 73 0.14 -19.28 1.50
N LEU A 74 0.22 -17.95 1.31
CA LEU A 74 -0.39 -16.99 2.22
C LEU A 74 -1.92 -17.04 2.11
N SER A 75 -2.47 -16.99 0.89
CA SER A 75 -3.91 -17.05 0.63
C SER A 75 -4.55 -18.34 1.15
N ALA A 76 -3.85 -19.48 1.05
CA ALA A 76 -4.33 -20.76 1.57
C ALA A 76 -4.55 -20.77 3.10
N GLN A 77 -3.82 -19.94 3.86
CA GLN A 77 -3.99 -19.82 5.31
C GLN A 77 -5.25 -19.02 5.69
N PHE A 78 -5.76 -18.20 4.77
CA PHE A 78 -6.91 -17.33 4.97
C PHE A 78 -7.93 -17.56 3.85
N PRO A 79 -8.60 -18.72 3.82
CA PRO A 79 -9.38 -19.17 2.66
C PRO A 79 -10.57 -18.26 2.31
N GLU A 80 -11.11 -17.53 3.29
CA GLU A 80 -12.20 -16.57 3.07
C GLU A 80 -11.71 -15.19 2.59
N ALA A 81 -10.40 -14.91 2.71
CA ALA A 81 -9.84 -13.61 2.36
C ALA A 81 -9.43 -13.56 0.89
N PHE A 82 -9.77 -12.45 0.24
CA PHE A 82 -9.12 -12.06 -1.00
C PHE A 82 -7.77 -11.41 -0.73
N ILE A 83 -6.79 -11.81 -1.53
CA ILE A 83 -5.51 -11.13 -1.67
C ILE A 83 -5.42 -10.67 -3.13
N VAL A 84 -5.37 -9.36 -3.33
CA VAL A 84 -5.25 -8.78 -4.67
C VAL A 84 -3.83 -8.25 -4.81
N TYR A 85 -3.02 -8.93 -5.60
CA TYR A 85 -1.67 -8.48 -5.93
C TYR A 85 -1.72 -7.56 -7.16
N ILE A 86 -1.03 -6.43 -7.08
CA ILE A 86 -1.04 -5.36 -8.08
C ILE A 86 0.37 -4.87 -8.34
N GLU A 87 0.68 -4.72 -9.61
CA GLU A 87 1.81 -3.95 -10.10
C GLU A 87 1.26 -2.76 -10.90
N VAL A 88 1.79 -1.58 -10.60
CA VAL A 88 1.48 -0.35 -11.31
C VAL A 88 2.77 0.22 -11.85
N ASP A 89 2.79 0.58 -13.12
CA ASP A 89 3.87 1.38 -13.72
C ASP A 89 3.28 2.58 -14.45
N CYS A 90 3.55 3.77 -13.91
CA CYS A 90 3.13 5.03 -14.48
C CYS A 90 4.32 5.77 -15.09
N PHE A 91 4.28 6.03 -16.39
CA PHE A 91 5.29 6.82 -17.09
C PHE A 91 4.62 7.78 -18.08
N GLY A 92 5.03 9.06 -18.06
CA GLY A 92 4.54 10.05 -19.03
C GLY A 92 3.04 10.37 -18.93
N GLY A 93 2.40 10.09 -17.79
CA GLY A 93 0.95 10.30 -17.59
C GLY A 93 0.08 9.11 -17.99
N VAL A 94 0.68 8.00 -18.44
CA VAL A 94 0.01 6.73 -18.69
C VAL A 94 0.37 5.75 -17.58
N CYS A 95 -0.60 5.03 -17.04
CA CYS A 95 -0.39 3.99 -16.03
C CYS A 95 -0.83 2.64 -16.57
N MET A 96 0.08 1.67 -16.53
CA MET A 96 -0.20 0.27 -16.79
C MET A 96 -0.49 -0.43 -15.46
N HIS A 97 -1.51 -1.28 -15.46
CA HIS A 97 -1.89 -2.08 -14.32
C HIS A 97 -1.85 -3.56 -14.70
N GLN A 98 -1.27 -4.37 -13.82
CA GLN A 98 -1.30 -5.82 -13.92
C GLN A 98 -1.37 -6.43 -12.54
N GLY A 99 -1.73 -7.70 -12.44
CA GLY A 99 -1.93 -8.30 -11.14
C GLY A 99 -2.66 -9.61 -11.17
N MET A 100 -3.06 -10.06 -9.99
CA MET A 100 -3.80 -11.31 -9.82
C MET A 100 -4.66 -11.26 -8.56
N HIS A 101 -5.78 -11.96 -8.63
CA HIS A 101 -6.65 -12.21 -7.50
C HIS A 101 -6.34 -13.59 -6.96
N LEU A 102 -6.09 -13.69 -5.66
CA LEU A 102 -5.90 -14.95 -4.97
C LEU A 102 -6.98 -15.15 -3.91
N GLN A 103 -7.48 -16.38 -3.82
CA GLN A 103 -8.38 -16.82 -2.77
C GLN A 103 -8.13 -18.31 -2.49
N CYS A 104 -8.10 -18.71 -1.21
CA CYS A 104 -7.92 -20.10 -0.80
C CYS A 104 -6.68 -20.78 -1.43
N GLY A 105 -5.62 -20.02 -1.70
CA GLY A 105 -4.39 -20.52 -2.29
C GLY A 105 -4.41 -20.75 -3.79
N GLU A 106 -5.48 -20.35 -4.48
CA GLU A 106 -5.59 -20.41 -5.93
C GLU A 106 -5.59 -19.01 -6.53
N VAL A 107 -5.04 -18.90 -7.75
CA VAL A 107 -5.18 -17.70 -8.58
C VAL A 107 -6.53 -17.78 -9.29
N VAL A 108 -7.49 -16.97 -8.86
CA VAL A 108 -8.85 -16.98 -9.42
C VAL A 108 -9.00 -16.06 -10.63
N ALA A 109 -8.10 -15.08 -10.78
CA ALA A 109 -7.96 -14.24 -11.96
C ALA A 109 -6.54 -13.71 -12.07
N ALA A 110 -6.03 -13.55 -13.29
CA ALA A 110 -4.72 -12.97 -13.58
C ALA A 110 -4.84 -12.01 -14.76
N PHE A 111 -4.12 -10.90 -14.67
CA PHE A 111 -4.18 -9.80 -15.63
C PHE A 111 -2.77 -9.38 -15.97
N SER A 112 -2.47 -9.26 -17.26
CA SER A 112 -1.12 -8.96 -17.75
C SER A 112 -1.17 -7.81 -18.74
N SER A 113 -0.11 -7.00 -18.76
CA SER A 113 0.01 -5.89 -19.71
C SER A 113 -0.16 -6.38 -21.15
N GLY A 114 -0.98 -5.68 -21.95
CA GLY A 114 -1.21 -5.99 -23.35
C GLY A 114 -2.59 -6.58 -23.63
N LYS A 115 -2.69 -7.90 -23.81
CA LYS A 115 -3.94 -8.55 -24.27
C LYS A 115 -5.07 -8.47 -23.25
N ASP A 116 -4.73 -8.48 -21.96
CA ASP A 116 -5.66 -8.48 -20.84
C ASP A 116 -5.43 -7.25 -19.96
N GLU A 117 -5.09 -6.12 -20.59
CA GLU A 117 -4.98 -4.85 -19.88
C GLU A 117 -6.35 -4.49 -19.30
N VAL A 118 -6.41 -4.40 -17.99
CA VAL A 118 -7.61 -4.04 -17.24
C VAL A 118 -7.42 -2.72 -16.54
N ASP A 119 -8.54 -2.04 -16.29
CA ASP A 119 -8.53 -0.87 -15.43
C ASP A 119 -8.25 -1.26 -13.96
N LEU A 120 -7.84 -0.28 -13.18
CA LEU A 120 -7.52 -0.49 -11.77
C LEU A 120 -8.74 -0.92 -10.96
N ALA A 121 -9.94 -0.43 -11.31
CA ALA A 121 -11.19 -0.81 -10.68
C ALA A 121 -11.46 -2.32 -10.80
N THR A 122 -11.14 -2.94 -11.94
CA THR A 122 -11.29 -4.39 -12.15
C THR A 122 -10.36 -5.19 -11.22
N LEU A 123 -9.11 -4.75 -11.05
CA LEU A 123 -8.17 -5.38 -10.12
C LEU A 123 -8.66 -5.29 -8.67
N LEU A 124 -9.22 -4.16 -8.27
CA LEU A 124 -9.64 -3.94 -6.88
C LEU A 124 -11.06 -4.44 -6.58
N GLN A 125 -11.81 -4.88 -7.61
CA GLN A 125 -13.19 -5.31 -7.50
C GLN A 125 -13.43 -6.37 -6.40
N PRO A 126 -12.60 -7.42 -6.23
CA PRO A 126 -12.85 -8.44 -5.20
C PRO A 126 -12.80 -7.91 -3.77
N LEU A 127 -12.12 -6.78 -3.56
CA LEU A 127 -12.02 -6.10 -2.26
C LEU A 127 -13.17 -5.11 -2.02
N GLY A 128 -14.11 -4.99 -2.97
CA GLY A 128 -15.24 -4.07 -2.88
C GLY A 128 -14.85 -2.59 -3.01
N VAL A 129 -13.61 -2.30 -3.43
CA VAL A 129 -13.15 -0.94 -3.67
C VAL A 129 -13.87 -0.37 -4.88
N ARG A 130 -14.40 0.84 -4.74
CA ARG A 130 -15.06 1.56 -5.82
C ARG A 130 -14.27 2.81 -6.14
N LEU A 131 -13.74 2.87 -7.36
CA LEU A 131 -13.05 4.05 -7.85
C LEU A 131 -14.02 4.96 -8.59
N ASN A 132 -13.71 6.25 -8.62
CA ASN A 132 -14.42 7.22 -9.44
C ASN A 132 -14.00 7.09 -10.92
N GLU A 133 -14.59 7.93 -11.79
CA GLU A 133 -14.30 7.94 -13.23
C GLU A 133 -12.80 8.16 -13.54
N ASP A 134 -12.09 8.86 -12.66
CA ASP A 134 -10.65 9.12 -12.80
C ASP A 134 -9.77 7.90 -12.44
N GLN A 135 -10.37 6.77 -12.04
CA GLN A 135 -9.66 5.57 -11.57
C GLN A 135 -8.66 5.90 -10.44
N PHE A 136 -8.96 6.93 -9.65
CA PHE A 136 -8.02 7.45 -8.67
C PHE A 136 -8.05 6.62 -7.38
N PHE A 137 -6.91 6.04 -7.04
CA PHE A 137 -6.72 5.32 -5.79
C PHE A 137 -5.48 5.86 -5.06
N SER A 138 -5.72 6.65 -4.02
CA SER A 138 -4.70 7.36 -3.22
C SER A 138 -3.53 6.46 -2.75
N PRO A 139 -3.76 5.20 -2.33
CA PRO A 139 -2.68 4.29 -1.92
C PRO A 139 -1.66 3.97 -3.02
N LEU A 140 -2.04 4.12 -4.29
CA LEU A 140 -1.18 3.89 -5.45
C LEU A 140 -0.64 5.21 -6.03
N THR A 141 -0.45 6.21 -5.17
CA THR A 141 0.16 7.49 -5.57
C THR A 141 1.58 7.63 -5.03
N ARG A 142 2.39 8.41 -5.75
CA ARG A 142 3.77 8.69 -5.35
C ARG A 142 3.84 9.28 -3.95
N GLY A 143 4.72 8.70 -3.14
CA GLY A 143 4.98 9.17 -1.78
C GLY A 143 3.93 8.77 -0.75
N PHE A 144 2.92 7.97 -1.12
CA PHE A 144 1.94 7.45 -0.16
C PHE A 144 2.63 6.75 1.02
N PHE A 145 3.61 5.89 0.76
CA PHE A 145 4.41 5.24 1.81
C PHE A 145 5.37 6.21 2.53
N GLN A 146 5.87 7.25 1.86
CA GLN A 146 6.83 8.22 2.41
C GLN A 146 6.19 9.28 3.33
N ARG A 147 4.92 9.67 3.10
CA ARG A 147 4.24 10.76 3.82
C ARG A 147 4.14 10.51 5.34
N ASP A 148 3.99 9.26 5.76
CA ASP A 148 3.86 8.94 7.19
C ASP A 148 5.21 8.89 7.92
N GLN A 149 6.32 8.65 7.22
CA GLN A 149 7.66 8.76 7.82
C GLN A 149 7.99 10.20 8.22
N LEU A 150 7.42 11.19 7.52
CA LEU A 150 7.56 12.60 7.86
C LEU A 150 6.64 13.00 9.02
N GLN A 151 5.43 12.42 9.13
CA GLN A 151 4.53 12.67 10.25
C GLN A 151 5.03 12.02 11.55
N SER A 152 5.57 10.81 11.49
CA SER A 152 6.14 10.13 12.66
C SER A 152 7.44 10.77 13.16
N ARG A 153 8.24 11.37 12.28
CA ARG A 153 9.43 12.16 12.66
C ARG A 153 9.11 13.54 13.23
N SER A 154 7.92 14.07 12.95
CA SER A 154 7.46 15.36 13.49
C SER A 154 6.89 15.24 14.91
N ALA A 155 6.59 14.02 15.36
CA ALA A 155 6.26 13.73 16.75
C ALA A 155 7.55 13.54 17.57
N SER A 156 8.31 14.63 17.76
CA SER A 156 9.29 14.63 18.85
C SER A 156 8.53 14.46 20.18
N PRO A 157 8.90 13.50 21.04
CA PRO A 157 8.42 13.50 22.40
C PRO A 157 9.03 14.73 23.06
N VAL A 158 8.24 15.79 23.22
CA VAL A 158 8.58 16.83 24.17
C VAL A 158 8.70 16.12 25.51
N HIS A 159 9.93 15.96 25.98
CA HIS A 159 10.21 15.61 27.36
C HIS A 159 9.43 16.59 28.23
N ALA A 160 8.31 16.14 28.78
CA ALA A 160 7.62 16.83 29.84
C ALA A 160 8.54 16.75 31.07
N GLN A 161 9.46 17.71 31.17
CA GLN A 161 9.92 18.15 32.48
C GLN A 161 8.69 18.71 33.18
N ALA A 162 8.20 17.94 34.15
CA ALA A 162 7.22 18.40 35.10
C ALA A 162 7.85 19.57 35.88
N ASP A 163 7.55 20.79 35.45
CA ASP A 163 7.65 21.95 36.32
C ASP A 163 6.24 22.54 36.47
N THR A 164 5.82 22.58 37.73
CA THR A 164 4.46 22.89 38.14
C THR A 164 4.34 24.40 38.28
N SER A 165 3.74 25.05 37.27
CA SER A 165 3.20 26.39 37.44
C SER A 165 1.98 26.55 36.56
N GLY A 166 0.83 26.70 37.23
CA GLY A 166 -0.48 26.71 36.62
C GLY A 166 -0.66 27.80 35.57
N VAL A 167 -1.10 27.39 34.39
CA VAL A 167 -1.78 28.24 33.43
C VAL A 167 -2.97 27.45 32.89
N GLU A 168 -4.16 27.97 33.17
CA GLU A 168 -5.44 27.45 32.73
C GLU A 168 -5.58 27.63 31.22
N VAL A 169 -5.42 26.55 30.45
CA VAL A 169 -5.61 26.57 28.99
C VAL A 169 -7.01 26.09 28.67
N GLN A 170 -7.89 27.04 28.34
CA GLN A 170 -9.22 26.77 27.79
C GLN A 170 -9.11 26.04 26.45
N LEU A 171 -9.57 24.79 26.42
CA LEU A 171 -9.77 23.98 25.23
C LEU A 171 -10.91 24.55 24.38
N LEU A 172 -10.59 25.42 23.42
CA LEU A 172 -11.51 25.76 22.34
C LEU A 172 -11.51 24.64 21.29
N ARG A 173 -12.48 23.74 21.40
CA ARG A 173 -12.87 22.79 20.34
C ARG A 173 -13.43 23.56 19.13
N ALA A 174 -12.59 23.84 18.14
CA ALA A 174 -13.07 24.27 16.83
C ALA A 174 -13.54 23.05 16.02
N ARG A 175 -14.82 23.07 15.60
CA ARG A 175 -15.45 22.03 14.77
C ARG A 175 -15.07 22.24 13.30
N TRP A 176 -14.51 21.20 12.68
CA TRP A 176 -13.91 21.15 11.34
C TRP A 176 -14.88 21.22 10.14
N TRP A 177 -16.19 21.45 10.37
CA TRP A 177 -17.23 21.32 9.33
C TRP A 177 -17.69 22.64 8.68
N GLN A 178 -16.93 23.74 8.75
CA GLN A 178 -17.38 25.06 8.23
C GLN A 178 -16.78 25.50 6.88
N PHE A 179 -16.02 24.67 6.16
CA PHE A 179 -15.29 25.13 4.96
C PHE A 179 -15.90 24.82 3.59
N TRP A 180 -17.13 24.29 3.49
CA TRP A 180 -17.79 24.07 2.19
C TRP A 180 -19.15 24.78 2.11
N ARG A 181 -19.10 26.08 1.85
CA ARG A 181 -20.17 26.83 1.18
C ARG A 181 -19.56 27.87 0.25
N ARG A 182 -19.42 27.51 -1.02
CA ARG A 182 -19.96 28.24 -2.17
C ARG A 182 -19.64 27.52 -3.46
#